data_AF-U5EIT5-F1
#
_entry.id   AF-U5EIT5-F1
#
_cell.length_a   1.000
_cell.length_b   1.000
_cell.length_c   1.000
_cell.angle_alpha   90.00
_cell.angle_beta   90.00
_cell.angle_gamma   90.00
#
_symmetry.space_group_name_H-M   'P 1'
#
loop_
_entity.id
_entity.type
_entity.pdbx_description
1 polymer ?
#
loop_
_entity_poly.entity_id
_entity_poly.type
_entity_poly.pdbx_seq_one_letter_code
_entity_poly.pdbx_strand_id
1 'polypeptide(L)'
;MRPAVRCLVWELDETLWDGVVHDATSTTLRPPALRTLTKLSERGVLHAVAARGDRTRTLRTLYRHGLYEMFSAVEVGWGRKSAAIVRIADTLGLGLEGMAFLDAEPVERAEVSRALPMVRCYAARNVEMLPLLPDFRHELRSGPVPTPPLGFARVPAL
;
A
#
# COMPACT_ATOMS: atom_id res chain seq x y z
N MET A 1 -1.04 -18.25 -12.44
CA MET A 1 -1.38 -17.69 -11.11
C MET A 1 -0.98 -16.22 -11.13
N ARG A 2 -1.81 -15.28 -10.67
CA ARG A 2 -1.40 -13.86 -10.64
C ARG A 2 -0.27 -13.67 -9.61
N PRO A 3 0.70 -12.77 -9.83
CA PRO A 3 1.80 -12.54 -8.87
C PRO A 3 1.27 -12.07 -7.51
N ALA A 4 2.03 -12.15 -6.42
CA ALA A 4 1.58 -11.55 -5.17
C ALA A 4 1.57 -10.02 -5.26
N VAL A 5 0.76 -9.38 -4.42
CA VAL A 5 0.82 -7.92 -4.25
C VAL A 5 2.08 -7.59 -3.46
N ARG A 6 2.96 -6.78 -4.06
CA ARG A 6 4.21 -6.30 -3.46
C ARG A 6 4.08 -4.88 -2.90
N CYS A 7 3.13 -4.10 -3.40
CA CYS A 7 2.86 -2.76 -2.89
C CYS A 7 1.34 -2.47 -2.86
N LEU A 8 0.86 -1.98 -1.72
CA LEU A 8 -0.48 -1.43 -1.58
C LEU A 8 -0.42 0.10 -1.62
N VAL A 9 -1.05 0.69 -2.62
CA VAL A 9 -1.22 2.14 -2.78
C VAL A 9 -2.51 2.56 -2.10
N TRP A 10 -2.41 3.56 -1.23
CA TRP A 10 -3.50 4.06 -0.40
C TRP A 10 -3.98 5.43 -0.90
N GLU A 11 -5.28 5.60 -1.08
CA GLU A 11 -5.92 6.87 -0.69
C GLU A 11 -5.94 6.95 0.85
N LEU A 12 -5.87 8.16 1.36
CA LEU A 12 -5.81 8.47 2.78
C LEU A 12 -7.16 8.94 3.31
N ASP A 13 -7.79 9.92 2.64
CA ASP A 13 -9.05 10.50 3.06
C ASP A 13 -10.17 9.44 2.96
N GLU A 14 -11.03 9.38 3.99
CA GLU A 14 -12.07 8.35 4.17
C GLU A 14 -11.55 6.89 4.11
N THR A 15 -10.24 6.67 4.26
CA THR A 15 -9.59 5.37 4.09
C THR A 15 -8.66 5.04 5.25
N LEU A 16 -7.56 5.79 5.43
CA LEU A 16 -6.62 5.64 6.54
C LEU A 16 -7.11 6.37 7.80
N TRP A 17 -7.77 7.50 7.60
CA TRP A 17 -8.46 8.28 8.62
C TRP A 17 -9.88 8.62 8.17
N ASP A 18 -10.71 9.05 9.13
CA ASP A 18 -12.02 9.63 8.85
C ASP A 18 -11.86 11.10 8.46
N GLY A 19 -12.62 11.56 7.47
CA GLY A 19 -12.59 12.93 6.97
C GLY A 19 -11.65 13.16 5.78
N VAL A 20 -11.62 14.43 5.35
CA VAL A 20 -10.92 14.95 4.19
C VAL A 20 -9.99 16.07 4.64
N VAL A 21 -8.69 15.93 4.39
CA VAL A 21 -7.67 16.89 4.84
C VAL A 21 -7.85 18.26 4.19
N HIS A 22 -8.22 18.29 2.91
CA HIS A 22 -8.40 19.55 2.18
C HIS A 22 -9.53 20.40 2.78
N ASP A 23 -10.64 19.74 3.12
CA ASP A 23 -11.87 20.35 3.65
C ASP A 23 -11.82 20.57 5.17
N ALA A 24 -10.71 20.18 5.81
CA ALA A 24 -10.47 20.34 7.25
C ALA A 24 -11.57 19.72 8.14
N THR A 25 -12.15 18.59 7.73
CA THR A 25 -13.26 17.95 8.46
C THR A 25 -12.78 17.12 9.66
N SER A 26 -11.99 16.07 9.40
CA SER A 26 -11.41 15.20 10.41
C SER A 26 -10.14 14.55 9.84
N THR A 27 -9.30 14.05 10.74
CA THR A 27 -8.13 13.22 10.40
C THR A 27 -7.93 12.16 11.48
N THR A 28 -9.02 11.68 12.09
CA THR A 28 -8.93 10.65 13.13
C THR A 28 -8.55 9.33 12.49
N LEU A 29 -7.43 8.73 12.91
CA LEU A 29 -6.96 7.46 12.36
C LEU A 29 -8.01 6.37 12.59
N ARG A 30 -8.25 5.58 11.54
CA ARG A 30 -9.15 4.43 11.60
C ARG A 30 -8.38 3.21 12.11
N PRO A 31 -8.71 2.66 13.31
CA PRO A 31 -7.96 1.53 13.86
C PRO A 31 -7.88 0.30 12.94
N PRO A 32 -8.93 -0.09 12.19
CA PRO A 32 -8.82 -1.19 11.22
C PRO A 32 -7.78 -0.93 10.11
N ALA A 33 -7.71 0.30 9.59
CA ALA A 33 -6.76 0.67 8.54
C ALA A 33 -5.32 0.60 9.04
N LEU A 34 -5.06 1.14 10.24
CA LEU A 34 -3.73 1.09 10.86
C LEU A 34 -3.28 -0.36 11.12
N ARG A 35 -4.18 -1.22 11.65
CA ARG A 35 -3.87 -2.64 11.84
C ARG A 35 -3.54 -3.35 10.52
N THR A 36 -4.26 -3.05 9.44
CA THR A 36 -3.97 -3.61 8.12
C THR A 36 -2.62 -3.12 7.60
N LEU A 37 -2.33 -1.83 7.71
CA LEU A 37 -1.05 -1.24 7.31
C LEU A 37 0.12 -1.97 8.02
N THR A 38 0.06 -2.10 9.34
CA THR A 38 1.09 -2.82 10.11
C THR A 38 1.21 -4.29 9.71
N LYS A 39 0.10 -5.03 9.63
CA LYS A 39 0.11 -6.47 9.29
C LYS A 39 0.67 -6.75 7.89
N LEU A 40 0.41 -5.87 6.93
CA LEU A 40 0.93 -6.02 5.58
C LEU A 40 2.40 -5.62 5.50
N SER A 41 2.83 -4.60 6.26
CA SER A 41 4.24 -4.24 6.42
C SER A 41 5.06 -5.41 6.99
N GLU A 42 4.55 -6.10 8.02
CA GLU A 42 5.18 -7.30 8.62
C GLU A 42 5.35 -8.45 7.62
N ARG A 43 4.54 -8.47 6.55
CA ARG A 43 4.62 -9.47 5.46
C ARG A 43 5.52 -9.04 4.31
N GLY A 44 6.17 -7.87 4.42
CA GLY A 44 7.03 -7.31 3.39
C GLY A 44 6.29 -6.61 2.26
N VAL A 45 5.00 -6.30 2.43
CA VAL A 45 4.25 -5.50 1.45
C VAL A 45 4.61 -4.03 1.65
N LEU A 46 5.11 -3.39 0.59
CA LEU A 46 5.38 -1.95 0.61
C LEU A 46 4.08 -1.15 0.62
N HIS A 47 4.14 0.05 1.16
CA HIS A 47 3.02 0.98 1.12
C HIS A 47 3.40 2.25 0.39
N ALA A 48 2.45 2.78 -0.38
CA ALA A 48 2.60 4.06 -1.03
C ALA A 48 1.30 4.85 -0.94
N VAL A 49 1.36 6.15 -1.18
CA VAL A 49 0.20 7.04 -1.17
C VAL A 49 -0.07 7.55 -2.59
N ALA A 50 -1.32 7.46 -3.02
CA ALA A 50 -1.86 8.22 -4.13
C ALA A 50 -3.11 8.95 -3.63
N ALA A 51 -2.94 10.18 -3.15
CA ALA A 51 -4.02 10.98 -2.57
C ALA A 51 -4.37 12.20 -3.44
N ARG A 52 -5.62 12.63 -3.40
CA ARG A 52 -6.01 13.94 -3.98
C ARG A 52 -5.96 15.02 -2.92
N GLY A 53 -5.44 16.19 -3.28
CA GLY A 53 -5.48 17.36 -2.40
C GLY A 53 -4.18 18.14 -2.34
N ASP A 54 -4.04 18.89 -1.25
CA ASP A 54 -2.87 19.72 -0.98
C ASP A 54 -1.74 18.91 -0.37
N ARG A 55 -0.63 18.80 -1.10
CA ARG A 55 0.54 18.01 -0.69
C ARG A 55 1.07 18.41 0.68
N THR A 56 1.20 19.71 0.95
CA THR A 56 1.79 20.20 2.21
C THR A 56 0.92 19.82 3.40
N ARG A 57 -0.40 19.99 3.31
CA ARG A 57 -1.35 19.60 4.35
C ARG A 57 -1.37 18.09 4.57
N THR A 58 -1.43 17.30 3.50
CA THR A 58 -1.44 15.82 3.60
C THR A 58 -0.15 15.30 4.25
N LEU A 59 1.01 15.79 3.83
CA LEU A 59 2.30 15.40 4.43
C LEU A 59 2.37 15.77 5.91
N ARG A 60 1.94 16.99 6.27
CA ARG A 60 1.89 17.42 7.68
C ARG A 60 1.00 16.51 8.52
N THR A 61 -0.15 16.07 7.99
CA THR A 61 -1.04 15.11 8.67
C THR A 61 -0.35 13.76 8.88
N LEU A 62 0.32 13.21 7.85
CA LEU A 62 1.11 11.97 7.97
C LEU A 62 2.20 12.08 9.03
N TYR A 63 2.97 13.18 9.05
CA TYR A 63 4.00 13.42 10.06
C TYR A 63 3.42 13.50 11.47
N ARG A 64 2.31 14.22 11.66
CA ARG A 64 1.64 14.34 12.96
C ARG A 64 1.17 12.98 13.50
N HIS A 65 0.77 12.07 12.61
CA HIS A 65 0.40 10.71 12.99
C HIS A 65 1.61 9.75 13.10
N GLY A 66 2.82 10.19 12.77
CA GLY A 66 4.02 9.35 12.76
C GLY A 66 4.01 8.28 11.67
N LEU A 67 3.22 8.46 10.61
CA LEU A 67 3.01 7.43 9.57
C LEU A 67 3.81 7.68 8.29
N TYR A 68 4.44 8.85 8.14
CA TYR A 68 5.16 9.20 6.90
C TYR A 68 6.19 8.14 6.50
N GLU A 69 7.02 7.68 7.46
CA GLU A 69 8.08 6.69 7.23
C GLU A 69 7.56 5.28 6.90
N MET A 70 6.26 5.03 7.04
CA MET A 70 5.65 3.76 6.61
C MET A 70 5.40 3.70 5.10
N PHE A 71 5.47 4.83 4.39
CA PHE A 71 5.19 4.92 2.96
C PHE A 71 6.47 5.11 2.14
N SER A 72 6.77 4.16 1.26
CA SER A 72 7.94 4.16 0.39
C SER A 72 7.85 5.16 -0.76
N ALA A 73 6.65 5.62 -1.10
CA ALA A 73 6.41 6.68 -2.09
C ALA A 73 5.11 7.43 -1.76
N VAL A 74 5.10 8.75 -2.00
CA VAL A 74 3.94 9.60 -1.71
C VAL A 74 3.66 10.56 -2.88
N GLU A 75 2.57 10.29 -3.59
CA GLU A 75 2.02 11.13 -4.64
C GLU A 75 0.74 11.81 -4.14
N VAL A 76 0.77 13.14 -4.03
CA VAL A 76 -0.40 13.94 -3.65
C VAL A 76 -0.61 15.06 -4.67
N GLY A 77 -1.80 15.13 -5.23
CA GLY A 77 -2.17 16.21 -6.15
C GLY A 77 -3.50 15.96 -6.86
N TRP A 78 -3.87 16.87 -7.76
CA TRP A 78 -5.18 16.87 -8.43
C TRP A 78 -5.23 16.05 -9.73
N GLY A 79 -4.17 15.31 -10.03
CA GLY A 79 -4.10 14.45 -11.21
C GLY A 79 -4.96 13.17 -11.10
N ARG A 80 -4.88 12.36 -12.16
CA ARG A 80 -5.50 11.02 -12.18
C ARG A 80 -4.74 10.06 -11.26
N LYS A 81 -5.47 9.17 -10.57
CA LYS A 81 -4.91 8.13 -9.69
C LYS A 81 -4.05 7.16 -10.47
N SER A 82 -4.52 6.73 -11.64
CA SER A 82 -3.75 5.85 -12.54
C SER A 82 -2.36 6.40 -12.84
N ALA A 83 -2.25 7.70 -13.16
CA ALA A 83 -0.96 8.34 -13.44
C ALA A 83 -0.05 8.39 -12.21
N ALA A 84 -0.61 8.61 -11.01
CA ALA A 84 0.14 8.55 -9.75
C ALA A 84 0.66 7.14 -9.48
N ILE A 85 -0.17 6.10 -9.67
CA ILE A 85 0.21 4.70 -9.49
C ILE A 85 1.35 4.29 -10.43
N VAL A 86 1.34 4.77 -11.69
CA VAL A 86 2.46 4.54 -12.62
C VAL A 86 3.76 5.15 -12.08
N ARG A 87 3.74 6.42 -11.66
CA ARG A 87 4.95 7.07 -11.08
C ARG A 87 5.45 6.37 -9.82
N ILE A 88 4.53 5.91 -8.97
CA ILE A 88 4.87 5.11 -7.77
C ILE A 88 5.54 3.81 -8.18
N ALA A 89 4.97 3.08 -9.14
CA ALA A 89 5.52 1.82 -9.62
C ALA A 89 6.94 2.02 -10.20
N ASP A 90 7.15 3.06 -11.00
CA ASP A 90 8.46 3.44 -11.54
C ASP A 90 9.45 3.79 -10.43
N THR A 91 9.03 4.59 -9.45
CA THR A 91 9.85 4.99 -8.28
C THR A 91 10.31 3.78 -7.47
N LEU A 92 9.44 2.79 -7.31
CA LEU A 92 9.73 1.57 -6.55
C LEU A 92 10.39 0.47 -7.39
N GLY A 93 10.54 0.65 -8.70
CA GLY A 93 11.03 -0.39 -9.61
C GLY A 93 10.12 -1.64 -9.66
N LEU A 94 8.80 -1.46 -9.47
CA LEU A 94 7.82 -2.54 -9.44
C LEU A 94 6.98 -2.58 -10.72
N GLY A 95 6.75 -3.78 -11.23
CA GLY A 95 5.74 -4.00 -12.27
C GLY A 95 4.32 -3.80 -11.74
N LEU A 96 3.44 -3.21 -12.56
CA LEU A 96 2.07 -2.85 -12.19
C LEU A 96 1.19 -4.04 -11.79
N GLU A 97 1.52 -5.27 -12.22
CA GLU A 97 0.83 -6.51 -11.82
C GLU A 97 0.98 -6.85 -10.32
N GLY A 98 2.04 -6.34 -9.70
CA GLY A 98 2.32 -6.46 -8.27
C GLY A 98 1.77 -5.30 -7.43
N MET A 99 1.04 -4.37 -8.04
CA MET A 99 0.46 -3.21 -7.37
C MET A 99 -1.01 -3.46 -7.04
N ALA A 100 -1.43 -2.98 -5.87
CA ALA A 100 -2.82 -2.87 -5.48
C ALA A 100 -3.16 -1.42 -5.12
N PHE A 101 -4.43 -1.04 -5.25
CA PHE A 101 -4.95 0.28 -4.93
C PHE A 101 -6.16 0.15 -3.99
N LEU A 102 -6.17 0.93 -2.92
CA LEU A 102 -7.26 1.00 -1.95
C LEU A 102 -7.81 2.43 -1.90
N ASP A 103 -9.11 2.58 -2.17
CA ASP A 103 -9.78 3.88 -2.16
C ASP A 103 -11.24 3.72 -1.69
N ALA A 104 -11.76 4.71 -0.97
CA ALA A 104 -13.15 4.78 -0.56
C ALA A 104 -14.08 5.06 -1.75
N GLU A 105 -13.65 5.91 -2.67
CA GLU A 105 -14.47 6.46 -3.74
C GLU A 105 -14.58 5.49 -4.94
N PRO A 106 -15.79 5.00 -5.28
CA PRO A 106 -15.98 4.12 -6.43
C PRO A 106 -15.50 4.69 -7.76
N VAL A 107 -15.63 5.99 -8.00
CA VAL A 107 -15.20 6.58 -9.28
C VAL A 107 -13.68 6.51 -9.47
N GLU A 108 -12.90 6.72 -8.41
CA GLU A 108 -11.43 6.64 -8.47
C GLU A 108 -10.98 5.19 -8.73
N ARG A 109 -11.60 4.20 -8.07
CA ARG A 109 -11.31 2.79 -8.36
C ARG A 109 -11.67 2.39 -9.78
N ALA A 110 -12.77 2.92 -10.33
CA ALA A 110 -13.18 2.66 -11.71
C ALA A 110 -12.20 3.29 -12.70
N GLU A 111 -11.70 4.50 -12.42
CA GLU A 111 -10.67 5.17 -13.22
C GLU A 111 -9.41 4.33 -13.30
N VAL A 112 -8.89 3.90 -12.15
CA VAL A 112 -7.69 3.05 -12.08
C VAL A 112 -7.92 1.72 -12.77
N SER A 113 -9.02 1.03 -12.49
CA SER A 113 -9.29 -0.30 -13.07
C SER A 113 -9.43 -0.25 -14.60
N ARG A 114 -9.95 0.86 -15.15
CA ARG A 114 -10.06 1.05 -16.60
C ARG A 114 -8.71 1.38 -17.24
N ALA A 115 -7.92 2.24 -16.60
CA ALA A 115 -6.64 2.69 -17.12
C ALA A 115 -5.52 1.64 -16.93
N LEU A 116 -5.56 0.89 -15.83
CA LEU A 116 -4.54 -0.07 -15.40
C LEU A 116 -5.19 -1.42 -15.01
N PRO A 117 -5.71 -2.23 -15.95
CA PRO A 117 -6.46 -3.44 -15.63
C PRO A 117 -5.70 -4.52 -14.82
N MET A 118 -4.36 -4.43 -14.77
CA MET A 118 -3.48 -5.28 -13.98
C MET A 118 -3.38 -4.88 -12.50
N VAL A 119 -3.71 -3.63 -12.16
CA VAL A 119 -3.70 -3.12 -10.78
C VAL A 119 -4.97 -3.59 -10.07
N ARG A 120 -4.82 -4.27 -8.93
CA ARG A 120 -5.98 -4.74 -8.14
C ARG A 120 -6.57 -3.58 -7.36
N CYS A 121 -7.86 -3.31 -7.53
CA CYS A 121 -8.55 -2.24 -6.82
C CYS A 121 -9.47 -2.81 -5.73
N TYR A 122 -9.35 -2.30 -4.51
CA TYR A 122 -10.15 -2.69 -3.36
C TYR A 122 -10.89 -1.48 -2.79
N ALA A 123 -12.12 -1.69 -2.32
CA ALA A 123 -12.87 -0.64 -1.62
C ALA A 123 -12.36 -0.48 -0.18
N ALA A 124 -12.19 0.76 0.29
CA ALA A 124 -11.70 1.05 1.66
C ALA A 124 -12.49 0.33 2.76
N ARG A 125 -13.80 0.13 2.60
CA ARG A 125 -14.63 -0.64 3.54
C ARG A 125 -14.17 -2.08 3.78
N ASN A 126 -13.37 -2.64 2.88
CA ASN A 126 -12.82 -4.00 2.98
C ASN A 126 -11.40 -4.03 3.54
N VAL A 127 -10.86 -2.92 4.06
CA VAL A 127 -9.46 -2.80 4.48
C VAL A 127 -9.02 -3.87 5.47
N GLU A 128 -9.90 -4.27 6.41
CA GLU A 128 -9.59 -5.30 7.41
C GLU A 128 -9.49 -6.72 6.82
N MET A 129 -10.10 -6.93 5.66
CA MET A 129 -10.10 -8.21 4.96
C MET A 129 -8.86 -8.40 4.09
N LEU A 130 -8.13 -7.33 3.73
CA LEU A 130 -6.98 -7.42 2.83
C LEU A 130 -5.91 -8.42 3.32
N PRO A 131 -5.51 -8.44 4.61
CA PRO A 131 -4.56 -9.42 5.10
C PRO A 131 -5.05 -10.87 5.04
N LEU A 132 -6.33 -11.12 4.79
CA LEU A 132 -6.89 -12.47 4.64
C LEU A 132 -6.95 -12.92 3.18
N LEU A 133 -6.77 -12.00 2.23
CA LEU A 133 -6.84 -12.33 0.81
C LEU A 133 -5.58 -13.08 0.36
N PRO A 134 -5.70 -14.09 -0.53
CA PRO A 134 -4.56 -14.79 -1.12
C PRO A 134 -3.57 -13.88 -1.83
N ASP A 135 -4.02 -12.70 -2.27
CA ASP A 135 -3.23 -11.67 -2.94
C ASP A 135 -2.08 -11.12 -2.08
N PHE A 136 -2.25 -11.10 -0.75
CA PHE A 136 -1.29 -10.53 0.22
C PHE A 136 -0.55 -11.60 1.02
N ARG A 137 -0.29 -12.75 0.38
CA ARG A 137 0.53 -13.81 0.96
C ARG A 137 2.00 -13.40 0.99
N HIS A 138 2.70 -13.83 2.03
CA HIS A 138 4.15 -13.68 2.13
C HIS A 138 4.80 -14.48 1.00
N GLU A 139 5.44 -13.81 0.05
CA GLU A 139 6.38 -14.50 -0.84
C GLU A 139 7.57 -14.91 0.04
N LEU A 140 7.64 -16.19 0.41
CA LEU A 140 8.91 -16.77 0.84
C LEU A 140 9.91 -16.43 -0.27
N ARG A 141 10.93 -15.65 0.04
CA ARG A 141 12.00 -15.37 -0.93
C ARG A 141 12.56 -16.71 -1.40
N SER A 142 12.19 -17.15 -2.60
CA SER A 142 12.79 -18.29 -3.28
C SER A 142 14.17 -17.93 -3.84
N GLY A 143 14.98 -17.20 -3.07
CA GLY A 143 16.39 -17.03 -3.36
C GLY A 143 17.14 -18.30 -2.94
N PRO A 144 18.30 -18.61 -3.55
CA PRO A 144 19.16 -19.65 -3.01
C PRO A 144 19.43 -19.35 -1.54
N VAL A 145 19.17 -20.33 -0.68
CA VAL A 145 19.62 -20.28 0.71
C VAL A 145 21.12 -19.98 0.68
N PRO A 146 21.61 -18.91 1.34
CA PRO A 146 23.04 -18.66 1.39
C PRO A 146 23.74 -19.93 1.87
N THR A 147 24.69 -20.44 1.08
CA THR A 147 25.52 -21.56 1.52
C THR A 147 26.17 -21.11 2.83
N PRO A 148 25.95 -21.83 3.95
CA PRO A 148 26.66 -21.51 5.17
C PRO A 148 28.16 -21.52 4.89
N PRO A 149 28.97 -20.65 5.51
CA PRO A 149 30.41 -20.78 5.44
C PRO A 149 30.82 -22.21 5.81
N LEU A 150 31.85 -22.74 5.14
CA LEU A 150 32.41 -24.06 5.42
C LEU A 150 32.63 -24.21 6.94
N GLY A 151 31.98 -25.22 7.54
CA GLY A 151 32.07 -25.50 8.98
C GLY A 151 30.79 -25.28 9.80
N PHE A 152 29.76 -24.61 9.25
CA PHE A 152 28.46 -24.46 9.93
C PHE A 152 27.46 -25.51 9.44
N ALA A 153 27.38 -26.65 10.14
CA ALA A 153 26.28 -27.60 9.95
C ALA A 153 24.99 -27.02 10.56
N ARG A 154 23.89 -27.05 9.81
CA ARG A 154 22.56 -26.79 10.38
C ARG A 154 22.20 -27.94 11.31
N VAL A 155 22.08 -27.68 12.60
CA VAL A 155 21.42 -28.59 13.53
C VAL A 155 19.91 -28.48 13.27
N PRO A 156 19.22 -29.57 12.88
CA PRO A 156 17.76 -29.53 12.79
C PRO A 156 17.20 -29.31 14.19
N ALA A 157 16.36 -28.29 14.36
CA ALA A 157 15.50 -28.21 15.54
C ALA A 157 14.41 -29.29 15.39
N LEU A 158 14.34 -30.19 16.38
CA LEU A 158 13.26 -31.16 16.54
C LEU A 158 11.95 -30.47 16.93
#